data_AF-A0A9Q0DN64-F1
#
_entry.id   AF-A0A9Q0DN64-F1
#
_cell.length_a   1.000
_cell.length_b   1.000
_cell.length_c   1.000
_cell.angle_alpha   90.00
_cell.angle_beta   90.00
_cell.angle_gamma   90.00
#
_symmetry.space_group_name_H-M   'P 1'
#
loop_
_entity.id
_entity.type
_entity.pdbx_description
1 polymer ?
#
loop_
_entity_poly.entity_id
_entity_poly.type
_entity_poly.pdbx_seq_one_letter_code
_entity_poly.pdbx_strand_id
1 'polypeptide(L)'
;MPRNNWHMWHPTLVAEALFAIANIFSSLRLICLFTANSHLGPMQISLGRMLLDILKFMFIYCLVLVAFANGLNQLYFYYETNEVAKCKGIRCEIQNNAFSTLFETLQSLFWSVFGLINLYVTNVDADHQFTEFVGATMFGTYNIISLVVLLNMLIAMMNNSYQHIADHADIEWKFARTKLWMSYFEEGGTLPSPFNIIPSPKSAFYLLEWIKKRMSKAPKPRRHETFGTLGRRAAKNVRLNHLYQEVLRNLVKRYVAAMIRDAKTEQGLTEENFK
;
A
#
# COMPACT_ATOMS: atom_id res chain seq x y z
N MET A 1 5.11 -24.94 -31.54
CA MET A 1 6.14 -24.00 -32.04
C MET A 1 7.14 -23.71 -30.92
N PRO A 2 8.45 -23.68 -31.20
CA PRO A 2 9.46 -23.30 -30.21
C PRO A 2 9.21 -21.87 -29.70
N ARG A 3 9.52 -21.60 -28.43
CA ARG A 3 9.20 -20.34 -27.73
C ARG A 3 9.74 -19.10 -28.46
N ASN A 4 10.90 -19.21 -29.10
CA ASN A 4 11.55 -18.11 -29.83
C ASN A 4 10.72 -17.60 -31.02
N ASN A 5 9.77 -18.40 -31.52
CA ASN A 5 8.94 -18.03 -32.68
C ASN A 5 7.56 -17.50 -32.26
N TRP A 6 7.32 -17.32 -30.95
CA TRP A 6 6.04 -16.80 -30.47
C TRP A 6 5.95 -15.30 -30.71
N HIS A 7 4.76 -14.83 -31.05
CA HIS A 7 4.49 -13.39 -31.14
C HIS A 7 4.66 -12.72 -29.77
N MET A 8 5.08 -11.45 -29.74
CA MET A 8 5.34 -10.69 -28.51
C MET A 8 4.16 -10.71 -27.52
N TRP A 9 2.93 -10.61 -28.03
CA TRP A 9 1.69 -10.62 -27.23
C TRP A 9 1.03 -12.00 -27.14
N HIS A 10 1.79 -13.09 -27.30
CA HIS A 10 1.23 -14.44 -27.19
C HIS A 10 0.59 -14.63 -25.80
N PRO A 11 -0.65 -15.15 -25.71
CA PRO A 11 -1.41 -15.20 -24.45
C PRO A 11 -0.68 -15.97 -23.35
N THR A 12 0.08 -17.01 -23.70
CA THR A 12 0.90 -17.76 -22.73
C THR A 12 2.00 -16.90 -22.10
N LEU A 13 2.66 -16.01 -22.85
CA LEU A 13 3.69 -15.11 -22.29
C LEU A 13 3.09 -14.10 -21.33
N VAL A 14 1.93 -13.53 -21.70
CA VAL A 14 1.19 -12.61 -20.83
C VAL A 14 0.70 -13.32 -19.57
N ALA A 15 0.19 -14.55 -19.70
CA ALA A 15 -0.24 -15.37 -18.56
C ALA A 15 0.92 -15.68 -17.62
N GLU A 16 2.09 -16.09 -18.13
CA GLU A 16 3.30 -16.34 -17.33
C GLU A 16 3.79 -15.06 -16.62
N ALA A 17 3.79 -13.91 -17.30
CA ALA A 17 4.18 -12.63 -16.72
C ALA A 17 3.24 -12.20 -15.59
N LEU A 18 1.93 -12.26 -15.83
CA LEU A 18 0.92 -11.94 -14.81
C LEU A 18 0.98 -12.93 -13.64
N PHE A 19 1.23 -14.21 -13.91
CA PHE A 19 1.41 -15.22 -12.87
C PHE A 19 2.65 -14.94 -12.01
N ALA A 20 3.76 -14.53 -12.61
CA ALA A 20 4.96 -14.11 -11.87
C ALA A 20 4.69 -12.89 -10.98
N ILE A 21 4.00 -11.87 -11.50
CA ILE A 21 3.59 -10.69 -10.73
C ILE A 21 2.66 -11.10 -9.56
N ALA A 22 1.69 -11.98 -9.81
CA ALA A 22 0.79 -12.49 -8.79
C ALA A 22 1.54 -13.26 -7.69
N ASN A 23 2.56 -14.05 -8.04
CA ASN A 23 3.39 -14.75 -7.06
C ASN A 23 4.18 -13.79 -6.17
N ILE A 24 4.70 -12.69 -6.71
CA ILE A 24 5.35 -11.63 -5.91
C ILE A 24 4.38 -11.06 -4.88
N PHE A 25 3.17 -10.65 -5.30
CA PHE A 25 2.16 -10.12 -4.39
C PHE A 25 1.68 -11.16 -3.37
N SER A 26 1.54 -12.42 -3.78
CA SER A 26 1.17 -13.52 -2.90
C SER A 26 2.20 -13.73 -1.79
N SER A 27 3.48 -13.73 -2.13
CA SER A 27 4.57 -13.83 -1.14
C SER A 27 4.67 -12.58 -0.25
N LEU A 28 4.50 -11.37 -0.82
CA LEU A 28 4.51 -10.12 -0.05
C LEU A 28 3.36 -10.03 0.97
N ARG A 29 2.23 -10.69 0.70
CA ARG A 29 1.11 -10.75 1.65
C ARG A 29 1.49 -11.34 3.00
N LEU A 30 2.55 -12.16 3.06
CA LEU A 30 3.05 -12.72 4.32
C LEU A 30 3.53 -11.63 5.30
N ILE A 31 3.93 -10.44 4.82
CA ILE A 31 4.27 -9.29 5.66
C ILE A 31 3.11 -8.94 6.59
N CYS A 32 1.85 -9.12 6.17
CA CYS A 32 0.68 -8.88 7.02
C CYS A 32 0.66 -9.75 8.29
N LEU A 33 1.29 -10.93 8.27
CA LEU A 33 1.39 -11.81 9.45
C LEU A 33 2.34 -11.26 10.51
N PHE A 34 3.27 -10.38 10.15
CA PHE A 34 4.19 -9.75 11.12
C PHE A 34 3.45 -8.88 12.15
N THR A 35 2.23 -8.42 11.84
CA THR A 35 1.34 -7.72 12.79
C THR A 35 0.99 -8.56 14.03
N ALA A 36 1.05 -9.90 13.94
CA ALA A 36 0.82 -10.78 15.07
C ALA A 36 2.02 -10.81 16.04
N ASN A 37 3.24 -10.56 15.56
CA ASN A 37 4.46 -10.56 16.37
C ASN A 37 4.61 -9.22 17.12
N SER A 38 4.98 -9.28 18.41
CA SER A 38 5.21 -8.11 19.25
C SER A 38 6.41 -7.25 18.84
N HIS A 39 7.43 -7.85 18.22
CA HIS A 39 8.62 -7.10 17.82
C HIS A 39 8.50 -6.49 16.42
N LEU A 40 7.98 -7.25 15.45
CA LEU A 40 7.88 -6.81 14.06
C LEU A 40 6.63 -5.99 13.77
N GLY A 41 5.58 -6.15 14.57
CA GLY A 41 4.30 -5.47 14.37
C GLY A 41 4.38 -3.94 14.41
N PRO A 42 4.92 -3.32 15.48
CA PRO A 42 5.07 -1.86 15.55
C PRO A 42 5.93 -1.30 14.40
N MET A 43 7.00 -2.00 14.02
CA MET A 43 7.85 -1.61 12.89
C MET A 43 7.09 -1.63 11.57
N GLN A 44 6.30 -2.69 11.32
CA GLN A 44 5.49 -2.80 10.12
C GLN A 44 4.43 -1.69 10.03
N ILE A 45 3.74 -1.39 11.14
CA ILE A 45 2.71 -0.34 11.18
C ILE A 45 3.34 1.03 10.93
N SER A 46 4.50 1.30 11.52
CA SER A 46 5.25 2.53 11.29
C SER A 46 5.64 2.68 9.81
N LEU A 47 6.16 1.62 9.20
CA LEU A 47 6.48 1.60 7.76
C LEU A 47 5.25 1.86 6.90
N GLY A 48 4.13 1.18 7.19
CA GLY A 48 2.88 1.34 6.45
C GLY A 48 2.34 2.78 6.47
N ARG A 49 2.57 3.51 7.56
CA ARG A 49 2.17 4.93 7.67
C ARG A 49 3.13 5.88 6.98
N MET A 50 4.44 5.63 7.10
CA MET A 50 5.45 6.41 6.37
C MET A 50 5.30 6.30 4.85
N LEU A 51 4.76 5.19 4.33
CA LEU A 51 4.50 5.04 2.89
C LEU A 51 3.63 6.17 2.32
N LEU A 52 2.69 6.73 3.08
CA LEU A 52 1.87 7.85 2.59
C LEU A 52 2.70 9.11 2.36
N ASP A 53 3.70 9.36 3.20
CA ASP A 53 4.61 10.50 3.04
C ASP A 53 5.60 10.26 1.90
N ILE A 54 6.09 9.02 1.75
CA ILE A 54 6.91 8.61 0.61
C ILE A 54 6.14 8.82 -0.71
N LEU A 55 4.86 8.44 -0.78
CA LEU A 55 4.04 8.62 -1.98
C LEU A 55 3.84 10.10 -2.34
N LYS A 56 3.64 10.99 -1.36
CA LYS A 56 3.57 12.44 -1.59
C LYS A 56 4.89 12.97 -2.16
N PHE A 57 6.03 12.51 -1.64
CA PHE A 57 7.33 12.92 -2.14
C PHE A 57 7.64 12.36 -3.54
N MET A 58 7.27 11.10 -3.79
CA MET A 58 7.41 10.46 -5.10
C MET A 58 6.67 11.24 -6.20
N PHE A 59 5.58 11.93 -5.88
CA PHE A 59 4.91 12.81 -6.83
C PHE A 59 5.81 13.97 -7.28
N ILE A 60 6.51 14.63 -6.35
CA ILE A 60 7.48 15.70 -6.67
C ILE A 60 8.62 15.14 -7.51
N TYR A 61 9.14 13.96 -7.14
CA TYR A 61 10.18 13.28 -7.92
C TYR A 61 9.71 12.98 -9.35
N CYS A 62 8.49 12.47 -9.55
CA CYS A 62 7.93 12.21 -10.88
C CYS A 62 7.82 13.50 -11.72
N LEU A 63 7.48 14.64 -11.12
CA LEU A 63 7.44 15.93 -11.84
C LEU A 63 8.83 16.32 -12.35
N VAL A 64 9.86 16.17 -11.51
CA VAL A 64 11.26 16.42 -11.90
C VAL A 64 11.68 15.45 -13.00
N LEU A 65 11.39 14.15 -12.84
CA LEU A 65 11.69 13.11 -13.83
C LEU A 65 11.08 13.46 -15.20
N VAL A 66 9.80 13.83 -15.25
CA VAL A 66 9.13 14.19 -16.51
C VAL A 66 9.68 15.48 -17.11
N ALA A 67 10.01 16.49 -16.29
CA ALA A 67 10.59 17.75 -16.77
C ALA A 67 11.95 17.52 -17.45
N PHE A 68 12.84 16.76 -16.81
CA PHE A 68 14.13 16.41 -17.39
C PHE A 68 14.00 15.44 -18.58
N ALA A 69 13.04 14.52 -18.54
CA ALA A 69 12.78 13.63 -19.67
C ALA A 69 12.34 14.41 -20.92
N ASN A 70 11.47 15.40 -20.76
CA ASN A 70 11.07 16.27 -21.87
C ASN A 70 12.27 17.06 -22.41
N GLY A 71 13.12 17.61 -21.53
CA GLY A 71 14.30 18.35 -21.94
C GLY A 71 15.33 17.51 -22.71
N LEU A 72 15.67 16.33 -22.19
CA LEU A 72 16.62 15.42 -22.83
C LEU A 72 16.06 14.81 -24.12
N ASN A 73 14.79 14.40 -24.13
CA ASN A 73 14.15 13.92 -25.35
C ASN A 73 14.14 15.02 -26.42
N GLN A 74 13.81 16.27 -26.08
CA GLN A 74 13.83 17.37 -27.05
C GLN A 74 15.23 17.62 -27.63
N LEU A 75 16.29 17.43 -26.84
CA LEU A 75 17.67 17.58 -27.28
C LEU A 75 18.15 16.43 -28.18
N TYR A 76 17.77 15.20 -27.84
CA TYR A 76 18.27 13.97 -28.48
C TYR A 76 17.33 13.35 -29.52
N PHE A 77 16.11 13.89 -29.70
CA PHE A 77 15.09 13.34 -30.61
C PHE A 77 15.59 13.14 -32.04
N TYR A 78 16.43 14.04 -32.56
CA TYR A 78 16.94 13.99 -33.93
C TYR A 78 18.12 13.04 -34.13
N TYR A 79 18.73 12.55 -33.05
CA TYR A 79 19.89 11.65 -33.09
C TYR A 79 19.48 10.18 -32.98
N GLU A 80 18.27 9.83 -33.40
CA GLU A 80 17.82 8.45 -33.43
C GLU A 80 18.60 7.66 -34.49
N THR A 81 19.42 6.70 -34.03
CA THR A 81 20.19 5.83 -34.92
C THR A 81 19.35 4.60 -35.27
N ASN A 82 19.15 4.40 -36.57
CA ASN A 82 18.45 3.24 -37.13
C ASN A 82 19.42 2.14 -37.60
N GLU A 83 20.71 2.23 -37.21
CA GLU A 83 21.66 1.18 -37.53
C GLU A 83 21.13 -0.17 -37.03
N VAL A 84 21.43 -1.23 -37.78
CA VAL A 84 20.90 -2.60 -37.65
C VAL A 84 21.46 -3.29 -36.40
N ALA A 85 21.38 -2.64 -35.25
CA ALA A 85 21.68 -3.21 -33.97
C ALA A 85 20.59 -4.26 -33.67
N LYS A 86 21.03 -5.49 -33.39
CA LYS A 86 20.13 -6.59 -32.97
C LYS A 86 19.31 -6.25 -31.72
N CYS A 87 19.70 -5.21 -30.99
CA CYS A 87 19.06 -4.73 -29.76
C CYS A 87 19.04 -3.19 -29.76
N LYS A 88 17.90 -2.60 -29.43
CA LYS A 88 17.69 -1.16 -29.30
C LYS A 88 17.17 -0.84 -27.89
N GLY A 89 17.71 0.21 -27.29
CA GLY A 89 17.31 0.74 -25.99
C GLY A 89 18.35 0.49 -24.89
N ILE A 90 18.02 0.97 -23.69
CA ILE A 90 18.95 0.94 -22.54
C ILE A 90 19.19 -0.44 -21.93
N ARG A 91 18.40 -1.44 -22.32
CA ARG A 91 18.48 -2.83 -21.80
C ARG A 91 19.42 -3.72 -22.61
N CYS A 92 20.10 -3.14 -23.60
CA CYS A 92 21.09 -3.82 -24.41
C CYS A 92 22.45 -3.84 -23.71
N GLU A 93 23.33 -4.75 -24.12
CA GLU A 93 24.71 -4.84 -23.59
C GLU A 93 25.47 -3.53 -23.78
N ILE A 94 25.36 -2.93 -24.98
CA ILE A 94 25.79 -1.57 -25.27
C ILE A 94 24.54 -0.70 -25.27
N GLN A 95 24.49 0.26 -24.36
CA GLN A 95 23.35 1.16 -24.22
C GLN A 95 23.31 2.12 -25.40
N ASN A 96 22.24 2.05 -26.19
CA ASN A 96 22.02 2.92 -27.35
C ASN A 96 20.66 3.61 -27.28
N ASN A 97 20.51 4.74 -27.96
CA ASN A 97 19.24 5.44 -28.11
C ASN A 97 18.50 5.71 -26.79
N ALA A 98 19.24 5.99 -25.71
CA ALA A 98 18.67 6.15 -24.36
C ALA A 98 17.68 7.32 -24.27
N PHE A 99 17.91 8.38 -25.06
CA PHE A 99 17.15 9.62 -25.01
C PHE A 99 16.37 9.94 -26.31
N SER A 100 16.21 8.95 -27.20
CA SER A 100 15.58 9.19 -28.52
C SER A 100 14.06 9.28 -28.46
N THR A 101 13.43 8.60 -27.50
CA THR A 101 11.98 8.66 -27.27
C THR A 101 11.68 9.03 -25.82
N LEU A 102 10.53 9.65 -25.57
CA LEU A 102 10.14 10.05 -24.22
C LEU A 102 10.09 8.84 -23.27
N PHE A 103 9.62 7.68 -23.74
CA PHE A 103 9.51 6.48 -22.92
C PHE A 103 10.88 5.90 -22.56
N GLU A 104 11.82 5.79 -23.51
CA GLU A 104 13.19 5.37 -23.23
C GLU A 104 13.91 6.38 -22.33
N THR A 105 13.67 7.69 -22.53
CA THR A 105 14.24 8.75 -21.69
C THR A 105 13.77 8.62 -20.23
N LEU A 106 12.46 8.40 -20.02
CA LEU A 106 11.91 8.16 -18.68
C LEU A 106 12.54 6.93 -18.01
N GLN A 107 12.71 5.83 -18.75
CA GLN A 107 13.38 4.65 -18.22
C GLN A 107 14.86 4.92 -17.91
N SER A 108 15.57 5.62 -18.79
CA SER A 108 16.98 5.99 -18.62
C SER A 108 17.18 6.81 -17.35
N LEU A 109 16.39 7.86 -17.17
CA LEU A 109 16.44 8.69 -15.97
C LEU A 109 16.09 7.90 -14.70
N PHE A 110 15.11 6.99 -14.76
CA PHE A 110 14.79 6.10 -13.64
C PHE A 110 15.97 5.19 -13.27
N TRP A 111 16.58 4.52 -14.25
CA TRP A 111 17.70 3.60 -14.00
C TRP A 111 19.00 4.31 -13.59
N SER A 112 19.17 5.58 -13.98
CA SER A 112 20.33 6.38 -13.58
C SER A 112 20.40 6.64 -12.08
N VAL A 113 19.27 6.70 -11.37
CA VAL A 113 19.23 6.82 -9.90
C VAL A 113 19.89 5.61 -9.21
N PHE A 114 19.89 4.45 -9.86
CA PHE A 114 20.57 3.25 -9.35
C PHE A 114 22.01 3.12 -9.87
N GLY A 115 22.51 4.08 -10.65
CA GLY A 115 23.84 4.03 -11.24
C GLY A 115 24.01 2.99 -12.35
N LEU A 116 22.91 2.53 -12.97
CA LEU A 116 22.95 1.51 -14.03
C LEU A 116 23.04 2.08 -15.45
N ILE A 117 22.99 3.41 -15.59
CA ILE A 117 23.16 4.10 -16.87
C ILE A 117 24.57 4.69 -16.91
N ASN A 118 25.30 4.36 -17.98
CA ASN A 118 26.64 4.86 -18.20
C ASN A 118 26.61 6.28 -18.79
N LEU A 119 27.70 7.04 -18.63
CA LEU A 119 27.79 8.40 -19.14
C LEU A 119 27.82 8.45 -20.68
N TYR A 120 28.40 7.45 -21.35
CA TYR A 120 28.56 7.45 -22.82
C TYR A 120 27.23 7.46 -23.58
N VAL A 121 26.08 7.24 -22.92
CA VAL A 121 24.76 7.33 -23.54
C VAL A 121 24.36 8.75 -23.97
N THR A 122 25.10 9.78 -23.52
CA THR A 122 24.93 11.17 -23.95
C THR A 122 25.72 11.49 -25.23
N ASN A 123 26.58 10.58 -25.70
CA ASN A 123 27.34 10.78 -26.92
C ASN A 123 26.47 10.53 -28.14
N VAL A 124 26.77 11.22 -29.24
CA VAL A 124 26.09 11.09 -30.53
C VAL A 124 27.09 10.70 -31.60
N ASP A 125 26.64 9.97 -32.62
CA ASP A 125 27.53 9.50 -33.69
C ASP A 125 28.11 10.65 -34.54
N ALA A 126 27.38 11.77 -34.62
CA ALA A 126 27.84 12.98 -35.29
C ALA A 126 28.72 13.81 -34.34
N ASP A 127 29.76 14.45 -34.86
CA ASP A 127 30.71 15.28 -34.08
C ASP A 127 30.07 16.62 -33.65
N HIS A 128 29.05 16.54 -32.78
CA HIS A 128 28.32 17.65 -32.21
C HIS A 128 28.62 17.78 -30.72
N GLN A 129 29.86 18.13 -30.41
CA GLN A 129 30.37 18.27 -29.04
C GLN A 129 29.53 19.23 -28.18
N PHE A 130 28.92 20.26 -28.78
CA PHE A 130 28.04 21.17 -28.05
C PHE A 130 26.78 20.47 -27.52
N THR A 131 26.12 19.66 -28.35
CA THR A 131 24.91 18.92 -27.96
C THR A 131 25.23 17.88 -26.91
N GLU A 132 26.33 17.15 -27.08
CA GLU A 132 26.82 16.18 -26.09
C GLU A 132 27.12 16.84 -24.74
N PHE A 133 27.81 17.98 -24.76
CA PHE A 133 28.12 18.73 -23.54
C PHE A 133 26.87 19.23 -22.82
N VAL A 134 25.92 19.81 -23.56
CA VAL A 134 24.64 20.28 -22.98
C VAL A 134 23.85 19.10 -22.42
N GLY A 135 23.76 17.98 -23.13
CA GLY A 135 23.04 16.80 -22.67
C GLY A 135 23.69 16.13 -21.47
N ALA A 136 25.02 16.01 -21.44
CA ALA A 136 25.77 15.56 -20.27
C ALA A 136 25.58 16.49 -19.07
N THR A 137 25.50 17.81 -19.29
CA THR A 137 25.22 18.79 -18.24
C THR A 137 23.78 18.68 -17.71
N MET A 138 22.79 18.50 -18.59
CA MET A 138 21.40 18.26 -18.20
C MET A 138 21.24 16.95 -17.42
N PHE A 139 21.92 15.89 -17.85
CA PHE A 139 21.95 14.61 -17.15
C PHE A 139 22.67 14.72 -15.80
N GLY A 140 23.79 15.42 -15.72
CA GLY A 140 24.52 15.66 -14.48
C GLY A 140 23.71 16.48 -13.47
N THR A 141 23.04 17.54 -13.91
CA THR A 141 22.15 18.36 -13.06
C THR A 141 20.95 17.56 -12.56
N TYR A 142 20.35 16.70 -13.40
CA TYR A 142 19.33 15.74 -12.97
C TYR A 142 19.85 14.81 -11.86
N ASN A 143 21.06 14.24 -12.01
CA ASN A 143 21.64 13.36 -11.00
C ASN A 143 21.91 14.09 -9.68
N ILE A 144 22.40 15.33 -9.72
CA ILE A 144 22.59 16.15 -8.51
C ILE A 144 21.24 16.39 -7.82
N ILE A 145 20.21 16.82 -8.57
CA ILE A 145 18.89 17.08 -7.99
C ILE A 145 18.28 15.80 -7.41
N SER A 146 18.31 14.69 -8.15
CA SER A 146 17.67 13.43 -7.73
C SER A 146 18.41 12.75 -6.57
N LEU A 147 19.72 12.52 -6.70
CA LEU A 147 20.50 11.74 -5.73
C LEU A 147 21.01 12.54 -4.55
N VAL A 148 21.35 13.82 -4.74
CA VAL A 148 21.92 14.63 -3.65
C VAL A 148 20.83 15.44 -2.95
N VAL A 149 19.91 16.04 -3.69
CA VAL A 149 18.89 16.90 -3.08
C VAL A 149 17.67 16.09 -2.67
N LEU A 150 16.98 15.46 -3.63
CA LEU A 150 15.69 14.81 -3.38
C LEU A 150 15.83 13.59 -2.46
N LEU A 151 16.81 12.73 -2.70
CA LEU A 151 17.02 11.55 -1.86
C LEU A 151 17.33 11.94 -0.40
N ASN A 152 18.20 12.93 -0.17
CA ASN A 152 18.52 13.38 1.19
C ASN A 152 17.31 14.06 1.88
N MET A 153 16.51 14.81 1.12
CA MET A 153 15.26 15.38 1.64
C MET A 153 14.23 14.29 1.98
N LEU A 154 14.13 13.22 1.18
CA LEU A 154 13.27 12.07 1.49
C LEU A 154 13.69 11.40 2.79
N ILE A 155 14.99 11.15 2.99
CA ILE A 155 15.52 10.58 4.23
C ILE A 155 15.19 11.49 5.42
N ALA A 156 15.40 12.81 5.28
CA ALA A 156 15.10 13.77 6.34
C ALA A 156 13.61 13.76 6.73
N MET A 157 12.71 13.76 5.74
CA MET A 157 11.27 13.70 6.00
C MET A 157 10.85 12.36 6.60
N MET A 158 11.42 11.24 6.13
CA MET A 158 11.16 9.92 6.71
C MET A 158 11.61 9.86 8.18
N ASN A 159 12.76 10.42 8.53
CA ASN A 159 13.23 10.45 9.91
C ASN A 159 12.29 11.25 10.83
N ASN A 160 11.83 12.42 10.39
CA ASN A 160 10.88 13.23 11.16
C ASN A 160 9.50 12.54 11.27
N SER A 161 9.01 11.97 10.15
CA SER A 161 7.75 11.22 10.14
C SER A 161 7.82 9.99 11.05
N TYR A 162 8.94 9.25 11.04
CA TYR A 162 9.16 8.10 11.92
C TYR A 162 9.10 8.48 13.39
N GLN A 163 9.76 9.57 13.80
CA GLN A 163 9.73 10.04 15.19
C GLN A 163 8.30 10.34 15.66
N HIS A 164 7.52 11.07 14.86
CA HIS A 164 6.13 11.40 15.19
C HIS A 164 5.22 10.15 15.23
N ILE A 165 5.45 9.19 14.34
CA ILE A 165 4.65 7.95 14.28
C ILE A 165 5.04 6.99 15.42
N ALA A 166 6.31 6.94 15.81
CA ALA A 166 6.82 6.02 16.82
C ALA A 166 6.13 6.20 18.18
N ASP A 167 5.79 7.43 18.57
CA ASP A 167 5.13 7.75 19.85
C ASP A 167 3.79 7.01 20.04
N HIS A 168 3.05 6.78 18.95
CA HIS A 168 1.73 6.15 18.97
C HIS A 168 1.73 4.74 18.37
N ALA A 169 2.88 4.27 17.87
CA ALA A 169 2.99 3.02 17.12
C ALA A 169 2.48 1.80 17.90
N ASP A 170 2.69 1.76 19.22
CA ASP A 170 2.25 0.66 20.08
C ASP A 170 0.73 0.56 20.22
N ILE A 171 0.04 1.69 20.38
CA ILE A 171 -1.42 1.73 20.50
C ILE A 171 -2.05 1.28 19.17
N GLU A 172 -1.48 1.76 18.07
CA GLU A 172 -1.97 1.49 16.73
C GLU A 172 -1.69 0.07 16.28
N TRP A 173 -0.53 -0.46 16.63
CA TRP A 173 -0.21 -1.87 16.45
C TRP A 173 -1.16 -2.76 17.24
N LYS A 174 -1.43 -2.45 18.53
CA LYS A 174 -2.41 -3.19 19.32
C LYS A 174 -3.80 -3.15 18.68
N PHE A 175 -4.23 -1.99 18.18
CA PHE A 175 -5.48 -1.85 17.45
C PHE A 175 -5.52 -2.72 16.18
N ALA A 176 -4.47 -2.67 15.35
CA ALA A 176 -4.36 -3.48 14.13
C ALA A 176 -4.35 -4.99 14.44
N ARG A 177 -3.62 -5.39 15.49
CA ARG A 177 -3.57 -6.78 15.97
C ARG A 177 -4.94 -7.25 16.48
N THR A 178 -5.66 -6.42 17.22
CA THR A 178 -7.03 -6.76 17.66
C THR A 178 -7.96 -6.91 16.46
N LYS A 179 -7.86 -6.06 15.44
CA LYS A 179 -8.64 -6.21 14.20
C LYS A 179 -8.32 -7.54 13.49
N LEU A 180 -7.04 -7.93 13.42
CA LEU A 180 -6.64 -9.23 12.90
C LEU A 180 -7.29 -10.36 13.70
N TRP A 181 -7.21 -10.34 15.04
CA TRP A 181 -7.83 -11.37 15.88
C TRP A 181 -9.35 -11.43 15.73
N MET A 182 -10.04 -10.29 15.67
CA MET A 182 -11.48 -10.23 15.44
C MET A 182 -11.89 -10.91 14.14
N SER A 183 -11.06 -10.81 13.08
CA SER A 183 -11.32 -11.51 11.82
C SER A 183 -11.30 -13.05 11.91
N TYR A 184 -10.63 -13.61 12.93
CA TYR A 184 -10.63 -15.05 13.21
C TYR A 184 -11.68 -15.48 14.25
N PHE A 185 -12.25 -14.54 15.00
CA PHE A 185 -13.31 -14.85 15.97
C PHE A 185 -14.69 -14.97 15.33
N GLU A 186 -14.94 -14.33 14.19
CA GLU A 186 -16.22 -14.45 13.49
C GLU A 186 -16.39 -15.85 12.88
N GLU A 187 -17.52 -16.51 13.14
CA GLU A 187 -17.83 -17.89 12.71
C GLU A 187 -17.96 -18.09 11.18
N GLY A 188 -17.75 -17.04 10.37
CA GLY A 188 -17.99 -17.05 8.92
C GLY A 188 -16.89 -17.69 8.06
N GLY A 189 -15.70 -17.94 8.59
CA GLY A 189 -14.51 -18.35 7.83
C GLY A 189 -13.65 -19.41 8.52
N THR A 190 -14.28 -20.42 9.13
CA THR A 190 -13.58 -21.42 9.97
C THR A 190 -12.66 -22.38 9.19
N LEU A 191 -12.81 -22.47 7.86
CA LEU A 191 -11.98 -23.34 7.01
C LEU A 191 -10.85 -22.54 6.35
N PRO A 192 -9.57 -22.90 6.56
CA PRO A 192 -8.48 -22.27 5.84
C PRO A 192 -8.53 -22.65 4.35
N SER A 193 -8.06 -21.76 3.47
CA SER A 193 -7.75 -22.14 2.08
C SER A 193 -6.71 -23.27 2.10
N PRO A 194 -6.86 -24.37 1.33
CA PRO A 194 -7.79 -24.58 0.20
C PRO A 194 -9.17 -25.17 0.58
N PHE A 195 -9.38 -25.57 1.84
CA PHE A 195 -10.56 -26.33 2.26
C PHE A 195 -11.87 -25.52 2.24
N ASN A 196 -11.77 -24.19 2.16
CA ASN A 196 -12.93 -23.31 1.95
C ASN A 196 -13.56 -23.43 0.55
N ILE A 197 -12.91 -24.11 -0.42
CA ILE A 197 -13.44 -24.26 -1.78
C ILE A 197 -14.55 -25.31 -1.84
N ILE A 198 -14.51 -26.34 -0.97
CA ILE A 198 -15.54 -27.38 -0.95
C ILE A 198 -16.76 -26.80 -0.23
N PRO A 199 -17.85 -26.46 -0.95
CA PRO A 199 -19.02 -25.90 -0.30
C PRO A 199 -19.61 -26.96 0.63
N SER A 200 -19.95 -26.55 1.86
CA SER A 200 -20.69 -27.42 2.76
C SER A 200 -21.99 -27.91 2.07
N PRO A 201 -22.44 -29.16 2.30
CA PRO A 201 -23.70 -29.64 1.73
C PRO A 201 -24.90 -28.73 2.06
N LYS A 202 -24.84 -28.03 3.21
CA LYS A 202 -25.83 -27.02 3.62
C LYS A 202 -25.77 -25.75 2.76
N SER A 203 -24.59 -25.25 2.42
CA SER A 203 -24.45 -24.05 1.56
C SER A 203 -24.88 -24.32 0.11
N ALA A 204 -24.66 -25.54 -0.40
CA ALA A 204 -25.21 -25.96 -1.69
C ALA A 204 -26.75 -26.00 -1.68
N PHE A 205 -27.36 -26.52 -0.60
CA PHE A 205 -28.81 -26.50 -0.42
C PHE A 205 -29.37 -25.07 -0.34
N TYR A 206 -28.73 -24.18 0.43
CA TYR A 206 -29.13 -22.76 0.50
C TYR A 206 -28.96 -22.02 -0.83
N LEU A 207 -27.93 -22.36 -1.63
CA LEU A 207 -27.74 -21.81 -2.97
C LEU A 207 -28.87 -22.24 -3.90
N LEU A 208 -29.26 -23.53 -3.86
CA LEU A 208 -30.40 -24.05 -4.63
C LEU A 208 -31.73 -23.42 -4.20
N GLU A 209 -31.97 -23.26 -2.90
CA GLU A 209 -33.14 -22.53 -2.38
C GLU A 209 -33.13 -21.06 -2.82
N TRP A 210 -31.98 -20.40 -2.81
CA TRP A 210 -31.83 -19.03 -3.26
C TRP A 210 -32.12 -18.88 -4.76
N ILE A 211 -31.58 -19.77 -5.60
CA ILE A 211 -31.88 -19.82 -7.05
C ILE A 211 -33.37 -20.05 -7.27
N LYS A 212 -33.97 -21.02 -6.57
CA LYS A 212 -35.39 -21.34 -6.66
C LYS A 212 -36.27 -20.16 -6.25
N LYS A 213 -35.86 -19.40 -5.22
CA LYS A 213 -36.55 -18.21 -4.71
C LYS A 213 -36.33 -16.95 -5.56
N ARG A 214 -35.27 -16.92 -6.38
CA ARG A 214 -35.04 -15.84 -7.36
C ARG A 214 -35.83 -16.08 -8.64
N MET A 215 -35.98 -17.34 -9.03
CA MET A 215 -36.81 -17.80 -10.15
C MET A 215 -38.31 -17.74 -9.81
N SER A 216 -38.67 -18.09 -8.58
CA SER A 216 -40.05 -18.00 -8.09
C SER A 216 -40.24 -16.67 -7.39
N LYS A 217 -41.05 -15.74 -7.91
CA LYS A 217 -41.47 -14.48 -7.22
C LYS A 217 -42.34 -14.76 -5.98
N ALA A 218 -42.04 -15.79 -5.20
CA ALA A 218 -42.80 -16.19 -4.04
C ALA A 218 -42.48 -15.24 -2.86
N PRO A 219 -43.49 -14.58 -2.27
CA PRO A 219 -43.28 -13.75 -1.10
C PRO A 219 -42.76 -14.62 0.06
N LYS A 220 -41.84 -14.07 0.87
CA LYS A 220 -41.31 -14.78 2.05
C LYS A 220 -42.49 -15.28 2.90
N PRO A 221 -42.59 -16.58 3.26
CA PRO A 221 -43.43 -16.96 4.37
C PRO A 221 -42.89 -16.22 5.60
N ARG A 222 -43.72 -15.34 6.19
CA ARG A 222 -43.39 -14.69 7.46
C ARG A 222 -43.22 -15.80 8.48
N ARG A 223 -42.00 -15.94 9.02
CA ARG A 223 -41.73 -16.87 10.13
C ARG A 223 -42.60 -16.39 11.30
N HIS A 224 -43.70 -17.08 11.58
CA HIS A 224 -44.50 -16.84 12.77
C HIS A 224 -43.66 -17.28 13.96
N GLU A 225 -42.87 -16.36 14.52
CA GLU A 225 -42.23 -16.60 15.81
C GLU A 225 -43.34 -16.72 16.85
N THR A 226 -43.39 -17.85 17.55
CA THR A 226 -44.35 -18.09 18.63
C THR A 226 -44.21 -16.97 19.66
N PHE A 227 -45.32 -16.34 20.08
CA PHE A 227 -45.31 -15.18 21.01
C PHE A 227 -44.44 -15.40 22.27
N GLY A 228 -44.36 -16.64 22.76
CA GLY A 228 -43.50 -17.02 23.90
C GLY A 228 -41.99 -16.94 23.63
N THR A 229 -41.52 -17.15 22.40
CA THR A 229 -40.09 -17.02 22.04
C THR A 229 -39.70 -15.54 21.90
N LEU A 230 -40.63 -14.71 21.41
CA LEU A 230 -40.50 -13.26 21.36
C LEU A 230 -40.40 -12.67 22.78
N GLY A 231 -41.31 -13.08 23.67
CA GLY A 231 -41.31 -12.66 25.09
C GLY A 231 -40.03 -13.06 25.83
N ARG A 232 -39.51 -14.28 25.63
CA ARG A 232 -38.23 -14.71 26.23
C ARG A 232 -37.02 -13.91 25.73
N ARG A 233 -36.95 -13.59 24.42
CA ARG A 233 -35.87 -12.73 23.89
C ARG A 233 -35.97 -11.30 24.43
N ALA A 234 -37.19 -10.75 24.49
CA ALA A 234 -37.42 -9.43 25.07
C ALA A 234 -36.99 -9.39 26.54
N ALA A 235 -37.39 -10.37 27.36
CA ALA A 235 -36.97 -10.47 28.76
C ALA A 235 -35.44 -10.60 28.92
N LYS A 236 -34.78 -11.41 28.07
CA LYS A 236 -33.32 -11.55 28.07
C LYS A 236 -32.62 -10.24 27.68
N ASN A 237 -33.12 -9.54 26.67
CA ASN A 237 -32.57 -8.25 26.23
C ASN A 237 -32.76 -7.17 27.30
N VAL A 238 -33.92 -7.12 27.96
CA VAL A 238 -34.17 -6.19 29.07
C VAL A 238 -33.22 -6.46 30.23
N ARG A 239 -33.01 -7.74 30.60
CA ARG A 239 -32.05 -8.11 31.66
C ARG A 239 -30.60 -7.75 31.27
N LEU A 240 -30.19 -8.02 30.03
CA LEU A 240 -28.86 -7.66 29.52
C LEU A 240 -28.65 -6.15 29.55
N ASN A 241 -29.64 -5.38 29.10
CA ASN A 241 -29.60 -3.92 29.14
C ASN A 241 -29.51 -3.39 30.57
N HIS A 242 -30.25 -3.98 31.51
CA HIS A 242 -30.18 -3.56 32.91
C HIS A 242 -28.79 -3.80 33.53
N LEU A 243 -28.19 -4.96 33.27
CA LEU A 243 -26.81 -5.27 33.67
C LEU A 243 -25.80 -4.31 33.03
N TYR A 244 -25.97 -4.02 31.74
CA TYR A 244 -25.11 -3.07 31.03
C TYR A 244 -25.20 -1.66 31.63
N GLN A 245 -26.41 -1.18 31.95
CA GLN A 245 -26.63 0.11 32.59
C GLN A 245 -26.02 0.18 34.00
N GLU A 246 -26.09 -0.90 34.78
CA GLU A 246 -25.47 -0.96 36.09
C GLU A 246 -23.94 -0.87 36.01
N VAL A 247 -23.32 -1.61 35.07
CA VAL A 247 -21.88 -1.53 34.80
C VAL A 247 -21.50 -0.12 34.35
N LEU A 248 -22.27 0.48 33.44
CA LEU A 248 -22.03 1.82 32.93
C LEU A 248 -22.11 2.87 34.04
N ARG A 249 -23.12 2.79 34.91
CA ARG A 249 -23.27 3.67 36.08
C ARG A 249 -22.06 3.59 37.00
N ASN A 250 -21.57 2.37 37.27
CA ASN A 250 -20.40 2.17 38.12
C ASN A 250 -19.11 2.69 37.47
N LEU A 251 -18.95 2.52 36.16
CA LEU A 251 -17.81 3.06 35.41
C LEU A 251 -17.81 4.59 35.40
N VAL A 252 -18.96 5.22 35.14
CA VAL A 252 -19.10 6.69 35.16
C VAL A 252 -18.78 7.23 36.54
N LYS A 253 -19.29 6.61 37.62
CA LYS A 253 -19.00 7.03 39.00
C LYS A 253 -17.49 6.97 39.30
N ARG A 254 -16.80 5.90 38.87
CA ARG A 254 -15.35 5.75 39.05
C ARG A 254 -14.57 6.78 38.23
N TYR A 255 -14.96 6.99 36.98
CA TYR A 255 -14.32 7.94 36.08
C TYR A 255 -14.42 9.37 36.60
N VAL A 256 -15.61 9.81 37.03
CA VAL A 256 -15.81 11.16 37.60
C VAL A 256 -15.00 11.34 38.89
N ALA A 257 -15.01 10.34 39.77
CA ALA A 257 -14.23 10.39 41.01
C ALA A 257 -12.72 10.47 40.75
N ALA A 258 -12.21 9.72 39.77
CA ALA A 258 -10.81 9.78 39.36
C ALA A 258 -10.46 11.14 38.75
N MET A 259 -11.28 11.63 37.80
CA MET A 259 -11.07 12.91 37.15
C MET A 259 -11.02 14.07 38.15
N ILE A 260 -11.91 14.12 39.13
CA ILE A 260 -11.91 15.17 40.17
C ILE A 260 -10.65 15.10 41.02
N ARG A 261 -10.17 13.88 41.34
CA ARG A 261 -8.95 13.67 42.13
C ARG A 261 -7.71 14.10 41.35
N ASP A 262 -7.60 13.68 40.10
CA ASP A 262 -6.45 13.96 39.24
C ASP A 262 -6.39 15.46 38.91
N ALA A 263 -7.53 16.08 38.57
CA ALA A 263 -7.61 17.53 38.32
C ALA A 263 -7.22 18.37 39.54
N LYS A 264 -7.56 17.94 40.76
CA LYS A 264 -7.12 18.61 42.00
C LYS A 264 -5.64 18.41 42.30
N THR A 265 -5.02 17.35 41.78
CA THR A 265 -3.61 17.03 42.02
C THR A 265 -2.70 17.70 40.98
N GLU A 266 -3.18 17.86 39.74
CA GLU A 266 -2.46 18.50 38.64
C GLU A 266 -2.57 20.02 38.61
N GLN A 267 -3.57 20.62 39.28
CA GLN A 267 -3.62 22.07 39.48
C GLN A 267 -2.43 22.51 40.34
N GLY A 268 -1.41 23.06 39.69
CA GLY A 268 -0.32 23.75 40.38
C GLY A 268 -0.87 24.85 41.29
N LEU A 269 -0.25 25.03 42.45
CA LEU A 269 -0.64 26.08 43.39
C LEU A 269 -0.48 27.46 42.73
N THR A 270 -1.61 28.09 42.39
CA THR A 270 -1.65 29.48 41.93
C THR A 270 -1.50 30.44 43.09
N GLU A 271 -1.08 31.67 42.80
CA GLU A 271 -0.84 32.72 43.80
C GLU A 271 -2.12 33.10 44.59
N GLU A 272 -3.31 32.87 44.01
CA GLU A 272 -4.61 33.00 44.69
C GLU A 272 -4.84 31.96 45.80
N ASN A 273 -4.15 30.81 45.76
CA ASN A 273 -4.24 29.79 46.82
C ASN A 273 -3.35 30.13 48.04
N PHE A 274 -2.48 31.13 47.93
CA PHE A 274 -1.53 31.53 48.99
C PHE A 274 -1.98 32.76 49.80
N LYS A 275 -2.95 33.54 49.31
CA LYS A 275 -3.56 34.67 50.02
C LYS A 275 -4.73 34.23 50.88
#